data_AF-A0A7C3LM70-F1
#
_entry.id   AF-A0A7C3LM70-F1
#
_cell.length_a   1.000
_cell.length_b   1.000
_cell.length_c   1.000
_cell.angle_alpha   90.00
_cell.angle_beta   90.00
_cell.angle_gamma   90.00
#
_symmetry.space_group_name_H-M   'P 1'
#
loop_
_entity.id
_entity.type
_entity.pdbx_description
1 polymer ?
#
loop_
_entity_poly.entity_id
_entity_poly.type
_entity_poly.pdbx_seq_one_letter_code
_entity_poly.pdbx_strand_id
1 'polypeptide(L)'
;MLKKDFLKNTEELLQCTKCPGMKGKPVCGRVNDTKILHIGQAPGPHEEKFGKPFAYTAGKTLFQWLKQINISEEDYRNRVCMAAVCRCFPGKSKSGDRVPDAVEIANCSIYLKKELEYYRPELIIPVGKLAIAWILKKNNFLLDGVIGVKHKGQIDDFSFDWIALPHPSGLNAWNHSEKGKRLREQSLNLLKNHKTVIKTFYYC
;
A
#
# COMPACT_ATOMS: atom_id res chain seq x y z
N MET A 1 9.70 19.76 -14.59
CA MET A 1 8.23 19.83 -14.67
C MET A 1 7.59 18.80 -13.74
N LEU A 2 7.76 17.50 -13.99
CA LEU A 2 7.19 16.39 -13.20
C LEU A 2 7.32 16.50 -11.67
N LYS A 3 8.50 16.84 -11.14
CA LYS A 3 8.69 17.01 -9.68
C LYS A 3 7.89 18.17 -9.09
N LYS A 4 7.77 19.29 -9.81
CA LYS A 4 6.97 20.44 -9.37
C LYS A 4 5.48 20.11 -9.37
N ASP A 5 5.02 19.39 -10.40
CA ASP A 5 3.63 18.94 -10.51
C ASP A 5 3.28 17.92 -9.42
N PHE A 6 4.21 17.03 -9.07
CA PHE A 6 4.06 16.08 -7.97
C PHE A 6 3.96 16.77 -6.60
N LEU A 7 4.80 17.78 -6.35
CA LEU A 7 4.73 18.57 -5.11
C LEU A 7 3.38 19.29 -4.99
N LYS A 8 2.94 19.97 -6.06
CA LYS A 8 1.62 20.61 -6.11
C LYS A 8 0.49 19.61 -5.87
N ASN A 9 0.55 18.44 -6.50
CA ASN A 9 -0.43 17.37 -6.28
C ASN A 9 -0.47 16.90 -4.82
N THR A 10 0.68 16.86 -4.16
CA THR A 10 0.75 16.49 -2.74
C THR A 10 0.12 17.56 -1.85
N GLU A 11 0.34 18.84 -2.15
CA GLU A 11 -0.28 19.96 -1.44
C GLU A 11 -1.81 19.96 -1.62
N GLU A 12 -2.29 19.76 -2.85
CA GLU A 12 -3.72 19.57 -3.16
C GLU A 12 -4.32 18.39 -2.39
N LEU A 13 -3.58 17.27 -2.32
CA LEU A 13 -4.02 16.11 -1.57
C LEU A 13 -4.19 16.45 -0.09
N LEU A 14 -3.20 17.08 0.55
CA LEU A 14 -3.22 17.36 1.99
C LEU A 14 -4.35 18.33 2.41
N GLN A 15 -4.92 19.08 1.46
CA GLN A 15 -6.05 19.99 1.68
C GLN A 15 -7.39 19.44 1.15
N CYS A 16 -7.42 18.21 0.64
CA CYS A 16 -8.60 17.63 0.00
C CYS A 16 -9.75 17.39 1.00
N THR A 17 -10.96 17.81 0.62
CA THR A 17 -12.20 17.65 1.40
C THR A 17 -13.35 17.00 0.62
N LYS A 18 -13.05 16.35 -0.53
CA LYS A 18 -14.05 15.84 -1.48
C LYS A 18 -15.00 14.75 -0.93
N CYS A 19 -14.65 14.09 0.18
CA CYS A 19 -15.38 12.95 0.71
C CYS A 19 -15.93 13.26 2.12
N PRO A 20 -17.18 13.71 2.27
CA PRO A 20 -17.74 14.10 3.58
C PRO A 20 -17.90 12.93 4.57
N GLY A 21 -17.99 11.68 4.06
CA GLY A 21 -18.06 10.47 4.90
C GLY A 21 -16.73 10.01 5.47
N MET A 22 -15.62 10.59 5.02
CA MET A 22 -14.27 10.32 5.52
C MET A 22 -13.95 11.23 6.70
N LYS A 23 -13.18 10.71 7.65
CA LYS A 23 -12.79 11.41 8.89
C LYS A 23 -11.31 11.77 8.85
N GLY A 24 -10.99 12.91 9.45
CA GLY A 24 -9.60 13.37 9.59
C GLY A 24 -8.99 13.90 8.30
N LYS A 25 -7.75 14.37 8.41
CA LYS A 25 -6.94 14.85 7.29
C LYS A 25 -6.31 13.71 6.48
N PRO A 26 -6.02 13.97 5.20
CA PRO A 26 -5.28 13.04 4.34
C PRO A 26 -3.91 12.64 4.92
N VAL A 27 -3.58 11.35 4.87
CA VAL A 27 -2.28 10.79 5.25
C VAL A 27 -1.58 10.23 4.00
N CYS A 28 -0.33 10.61 3.78
CA CYS A 28 0.50 10.10 2.69
C CYS A 28 1.95 9.92 3.14
N GLY A 29 2.59 8.83 2.72
CA GLY A 29 4.04 8.68 2.84
C GLY A 29 4.76 9.39 1.70
N ARG A 30 5.94 9.96 1.99
CA ARG A 30 6.77 10.66 1.00
C ARG A 30 8.20 10.17 1.10
N VAL A 31 8.69 9.59 0.01
CA VAL A 31 10.10 9.20 -0.15
C VAL A 31 10.55 9.74 -1.50
N ASN A 32 11.72 10.38 -1.54
CA ASN A 32 12.27 10.86 -2.81
C ASN A 32 12.88 9.69 -3.59
N ASP A 33 12.72 9.71 -4.92
CA ASP A 33 13.43 8.84 -5.87
C ASP A 33 13.33 7.32 -5.59
N THR A 34 12.22 6.86 -5.00
CA THR A 34 11.98 5.42 -4.78
C THR A 34 11.50 4.70 -6.03
N LYS A 35 11.86 3.41 -6.13
CA LYS A 35 11.36 2.46 -7.15
C LYS A 35 10.38 1.44 -6.59
N ILE A 36 10.00 1.58 -5.32
CA ILE A 36 9.06 0.68 -4.65
C ILE A 36 7.89 1.51 -4.10
N LEU A 37 6.67 1.14 -4.50
CA LEU A 37 5.44 1.72 -3.99
C LEU A 37 4.67 0.69 -3.16
N HIS A 38 4.34 1.03 -1.92
CA HIS A 38 3.44 0.24 -1.09
C HIS A 38 2.05 0.87 -1.16
N ILE A 39 1.00 0.08 -1.41
CA ILE A 39 -0.38 0.60 -1.47
C ILE A 39 -1.26 -0.14 -0.46
N GLY A 40 -1.76 0.59 0.54
CA GLY A 40 -2.78 0.11 1.49
C GLY A 40 -4.22 0.48 1.07
N GLN A 41 -5.19 0.14 1.92
CA GLN A 41 -6.60 0.51 1.73
C GLN A 41 -6.85 1.99 2.03
N ALA A 42 -6.69 2.36 3.30
CA ALA A 42 -6.92 3.70 3.83
C ALA A 42 -6.22 3.81 5.20
N PRO A 43 -5.96 5.02 5.71
CA PRO A 43 -5.52 5.22 7.09
C PRO A 43 -6.56 4.69 8.08
N GLY A 44 -6.10 4.20 9.22
CA GLY A 44 -6.95 3.91 10.37
C GLY A 44 -7.20 5.17 11.23
N PRO A 45 -7.84 5.01 12.40
CA PRO A 45 -8.25 6.12 13.26
C PRO A 45 -7.10 6.87 13.94
N HIS A 46 -5.88 6.32 13.96
CA HIS A 46 -4.74 6.93 14.67
C HIS A 46 -3.67 7.46 13.72
N GLU A 47 -3.69 7.03 12.46
CA GLU A 47 -2.68 7.31 11.45
C GLU A 47 -2.54 8.80 11.16
N GLU A 48 -3.65 9.56 11.18
CA GLU A 48 -3.62 11.03 11.09
C GLU A 48 -2.82 11.65 12.24
N LYS A 49 -3.11 11.26 13.48
CA LYS A 49 -2.42 11.76 14.67
C LYS A 49 -0.91 11.49 14.61
N PHE A 50 -0.52 10.35 14.06
CA PHE A 50 0.89 9.99 13.87
C PHE A 50 1.51 10.57 12.60
N GLY A 51 0.71 11.13 11.69
CA GLY A 51 1.16 11.72 10.43
C GLY A 51 1.81 10.75 9.44
N LYS A 52 1.70 9.43 9.65
CA LYS A 52 2.35 8.42 8.79
C LYS A 52 1.48 7.17 8.55
N PRO A 53 1.52 6.58 7.35
CA PRO A 53 0.81 5.33 7.05
C PRO A 53 1.29 4.16 7.92
N PHE A 54 0.39 3.21 8.22
CA PHE A 54 0.70 2.00 9.00
C PHE A 54 1.43 2.33 10.31
N ALA A 55 0.93 3.31 11.08
CA ALA A 55 1.56 3.76 12.32
C ALA A 55 1.12 2.98 13.57
N TYR A 56 0.07 2.16 13.47
CA TYR A 56 -0.55 1.49 14.61
C TYR A 56 -0.50 -0.04 14.51
N THR A 57 -1.53 -0.75 15.03
CA THR A 57 -1.57 -2.22 15.16
C THR A 57 -1.28 -2.96 13.86
N ALA A 58 -1.95 -2.58 12.77
CA ALA A 58 -1.71 -3.12 11.43
C ALA A 58 -0.26 -2.91 10.97
N GLY A 59 0.33 -1.76 11.30
CA GLY A 59 1.74 -1.46 11.03
C GLY A 59 2.70 -2.36 11.81
N LYS A 60 2.47 -2.54 13.11
CA LYS A 60 3.30 -3.43 13.95
C LYS A 60 3.41 -4.83 13.34
N THR A 61 2.29 -5.41 12.92
CA THR A 61 2.28 -6.74 12.29
C THR A 61 2.96 -6.74 10.92
N LEU A 62 2.73 -5.71 10.08
CA LEU A 62 3.43 -5.57 8.81
C LEU A 62 4.95 -5.55 8.98
N PHE A 63 5.45 -4.71 9.90
CA PHE A 63 6.89 -4.58 10.12
C PHE A 63 7.50 -5.81 10.80
N GLN A 64 6.73 -6.56 11.60
CA GLN A 64 7.15 -7.88 12.07
C GLN A 64 7.36 -8.86 10.92
N TRP A 65 6.50 -8.85 9.89
CA TRP A 65 6.69 -9.69 8.70
C TRP A 65 7.90 -9.26 7.87
N LEU A 66 8.06 -7.95 7.63
CA LEU A 66 9.21 -7.43 6.89
C LEU A 66 10.55 -7.67 7.60
N LYS A 67 10.55 -7.66 8.94
CA LYS A 67 11.72 -8.01 9.74
C LYS A 67 12.20 -9.45 9.48
N GLN A 68 11.32 -10.39 9.13
CA GLN A 68 11.70 -11.78 8.79
C GLN A 68 12.57 -11.86 7.53
N ILE A 69 12.51 -10.83 6.68
CA ILE A 69 13.37 -10.69 5.51
C ILE A 69 14.42 -9.59 5.71
N ASN A 70 14.80 -9.30 6.96
CA ASN A 70 15.85 -8.32 7.31
C ASN A 70 15.58 -6.89 6.83
N ILE A 71 14.31 -6.48 6.74
CA ILE A 71 13.94 -5.09 6.44
C ILE A 71 13.38 -4.46 7.71
N SER A 72 14.06 -3.43 8.23
CA SER A 72 13.63 -2.70 9.42
C SER A 72 12.45 -1.75 9.09
N GLU A 73 11.67 -1.36 10.11
CA GLU A 73 10.62 -0.35 9.93
C GLU A 73 11.19 0.99 9.46
N GLU A 74 12.34 1.39 10.02
CA GLU A 74 13.01 2.64 9.67
C GLU A 74 13.47 2.65 8.21
N ASP A 75 14.18 1.61 7.78
CA ASP A 75 14.63 1.48 6.39
C ASP A 75 13.44 1.48 5.43
N TYR A 76 12.37 0.73 5.77
CA TYR A 76 11.19 0.66 4.93
C TYR A 76 10.55 2.03 4.75
N ARG A 77 10.34 2.77 5.84
CA ARG A 77 9.75 4.12 5.79
C ARG A 77 10.62 5.13 5.05
N ASN A 78 11.93 4.99 5.12
CA ASN A 78 12.87 5.88 4.44
C ASN A 78 13.04 5.58 2.95
N ARG A 79 12.80 4.34 2.52
CA ARG A 79 13.11 3.88 1.16
C ARG A 79 11.88 3.51 0.31
N VAL A 80 10.71 3.32 0.91
CA VAL A 80 9.47 2.93 0.21
C VAL A 80 8.42 4.02 0.37
N CYS A 81 7.84 4.47 -0.74
CA CYS A 81 6.69 5.37 -0.66
C CYS A 81 5.46 4.55 -0.26
N MET A 82 4.92 4.85 0.92
CA MET A 82 3.73 4.21 1.48
C MET A 82 2.50 5.04 1.16
N ALA A 83 1.71 4.55 0.21
CA ALA A 83 0.48 5.14 -0.29
C ALA A 83 -0.74 4.31 0.15
N ALA A 84 -1.93 4.81 -0.18
CA ALA A 84 -3.19 4.08 0.01
C ALA A 84 -4.20 4.46 -1.08
N VAL A 85 -5.17 3.58 -1.34
CA VAL A 85 -6.25 3.82 -2.30
C VAL A 85 -7.08 5.04 -1.89
N CYS A 86 -7.45 5.14 -0.61
CA CYS A 86 -8.05 6.33 -0.02
C CYS A 86 -7.11 6.94 1.03
N ARG A 87 -7.18 8.26 1.21
CA ARG A 87 -6.19 9.00 2.02
C ARG A 87 -6.68 9.47 3.38
N CYS A 88 -7.97 9.32 3.65
CA CYS A 88 -8.58 9.66 4.94
C CYS A 88 -9.16 8.40 5.60
N PHE A 89 -9.49 8.48 6.89
CA PHE A 89 -10.06 7.36 7.62
C PHE A 89 -11.54 7.16 7.23
N PRO A 90 -11.96 6.00 6.68
CA PRO A 90 -13.33 5.77 6.22
C PRO A 90 -14.37 5.58 7.34
N GLY A 91 -13.95 5.59 8.60
CA GLY A 91 -14.81 5.25 9.73
C GLY A 91 -14.80 3.76 10.05
N LYS A 92 -15.55 3.37 11.09
CA LYS A 92 -15.64 1.99 11.57
C LYS A 92 -16.80 1.23 10.93
N SER A 93 -16.62 -0.07 10.80
CA SER A 93 -17.66 -1.07 10.56
C SER A 93 -17.76 -2.02 11.76
N LYS A 94 -18.64 -3.03 11.70
CA LYS A 94 -18.85 -3.99 12.80
C LYS A 94 -17.56 -4.71 13.24
N SER A 95 -16.65 -4.98 12.32
CA SER A 95 -15.47 -5.84 12.56
C SER A 95 -14.15 -5.17 12.14
N GLY A 96 -14.07 -3.84 12.17
CA GLY A 96 -12.85 -3.12 11.80
C GLY A 96 -13.14 -1.76 11.17
N ASP A 97 -12.28 -1.34 10.26
CA ASP A 97 -12.50 -0.13 9.48
C ASP A 97 -13.46 -0.43 8.33
N ARG A 98 -14.28 0.55 7.95
CA ARG A 98 -15.17 0.44 6.79
C ARG A 98 -14.31 0.36 5.52
N VAL A 99 -14.77 -0.38 4.51
CA VAL A 99 -14.17 -0.30 3.18
C VAL A 99 -14.66 0.98 2.50
N PRO A 100 -13.77 1.85 1.98
CA PRO A 100 -14.16 2.99 1.18
C PRO A 100 -15.12 2.61 0.05
N ASP A 101 -16.10 3.47 -0.22
CA ASP A 101 -17.05 3.27 -1.31
C ASP A 101 -16.48 3.69 -2.68
N ALA A 102 -17.24 3.44 -3.75
CA ALA A 102 -16.80 3.72 -5.11
C ALA A 102 -16.52 5.20 -5.37
N VAL A 103 -17.29 6.12 -4.77
CA VAL A 103 -17.11 7.57 -4.94
C VAL A 103 -15.84 8.02 -4.21
N GLU A 104 -15.64 7.51 -2.99
CA GLU A 104 -14.44 7.77 -2.19
C GLU A 104 -13.17 7.27 -2.87
N ILE A 105 -13.22 6.07 -3.45
CA ILE A 105 -12.13 5.48 -4.24
C ILE A 105 -11.87 6.31 -5.48
N ALA A 106 -12.89 6.69 -6.25
CA ALA A 106 -12.74 7.49 -7.46
C ALA A 106 -12.09 8.86 -7.16
N ASN A 107 -12.58 9.54 -6.13
CA ASN A 107 -12.05 10.84 -5.70
C ASN A 107 -10.57 10.76 -5.30
N CYS A 108 -10.14 9.69 -4.63
CA CYS A 108 -8.75 9.52 -4.19
C CYS A 108 -7.83 8.95 -5.27
N SER A 109 -8.35 8.17 -6.21
CA SER A 109 -7.56 7.46 -7.23
C SER A 109 -6.74 8.39 -8.12
N ILE A 110 -7.19 9.64 -8.30
CA ILE A 110 -6.48 10.67 -9.07
C ILE A 110 -5.08 10.92 -8.46
N TYR A 111 -4.99 10.99 -7.13
CA TYR A 111 -3.71 11.23 -6.45
C TYR A 111 -2.77 10.03 -6.57
N LEU A 112 -3.31 8.81 -6.43
CA LEU A 112 -2.54 7.58 -6.59
C LEU A 112 -2.03 7.40 -8.02
N LYS A 113 -2.82 7.77 -9.04
CA LYS A 113 -2.36 7.73 -10.45
C LYS A 113 -1.17 8.67 -10.68
N LYS A 114 -1.25 9.91 -10.17
CA LYS A 114 -0.15 10.88 -10.27
C LYS A 114 1.11 10.44 -9.51
N GLU A 115 0.96 9.77 -8.36
CA GLU A 115 2.09 9.13 -7.67
C GLU A 115 2.75 8.06 -8.54
N LEU A 116 1.96 7.21 -9.20
CA LEU A 116 2.48 6.17 -10.09
C LEU A 116 3.18 6.75 -11.32
N GLU A 117 2.61 7.80 -11.92
CA GLU A 117 3.22 8.54 -13.04
C GLU A 117 4.54 9.20 -12.64
N TYR A 118 4.62 9.74 -11.41
CA TYR A 118 5.83 10.37 -10.89
C TYR A 118 6.92 9.34 -10.54
N TYR A 119 6.59 8.32 -9.75
CA TYR A 119 7.57 7.35 -9.25
C TYR A 119 8.01 6.35 -10.32
N ARG A 120 7.10 6.00 -11.25
CA ARG A 120 7.27 4.90 -12.22
C ARG A 120 7.93 3.69 -11.55
N PRO A 121 7.28 3.10 -10.53
CA PRO A 121 7.89 2.08 -9.70
C PRO A 121 8.25 0.85 -10.53
N GLU A 122 9.32 0.16 -10.13
CA GLU A 122 9.65 -1.16 -10.68
C GLU A 122 8.91 -2.27 -9.91
N LEU A 123 8.54 -2.00 -8.66
CA LEU A 123 7.79 -2.91 -7.79
C LEU A 123 6.65 -2.19 -7.08
N ILE A 124 5.45 -2.78 -7.10
CA ILE A 124 4.33 -2.38 -6.25
C ILE A 124 3.99 -3.49 -5.25
N ILE A 125 3.77 -3.11 -4.00
CA ILE A 125 3.38 -3.99 -2.90
C ILE A 125 1.96 -3.62 -2.46
N PRO A 126 0.90 -4.15 -3.09
CA PRO A 126 -0.46 -3.94 -2.61
C PRO A 126 -0.72 -4.76 -1.34
N VAL A 127 -1.28 -4.10 -0.32
CA VAL A 127 -1.54 -4.71 0.99
C VAL A 127 -3.03 -4.71 1.30
N GLY A 128 -3.61 -5.90 1.32
CA GLY A 128 -5.03 -6.12 1.56
C GLY A 128 -5.90 -6.06 0.30
N LYS A 129 -7.15 -6.54 0.45
CA LYS A 129 -8.05 -6.79 -0.69
C LYS A 129 -8.31 -5.54 -1.54
N LEU A 130 -8.53 -4.37 -0.95
CA LEU A 130 -8.84 -3.17 -1.74
C LEU A 130 -7.66 -2.74 -2.62
N ALA A 131 -6.45 -2.71 -2.08
CA ALA A 131 -5.25 -2.35 -2.85
C ALA A 131 -4.98 -3.36 -3.97
N ILE A 132 -5.17 -4.65 -3.69
CA ILE A 132 -5.05 -5.71 -4.69
C ILE A 132 -6.12 -5.56 -5.77
N ALA A 133 -7.38 -5.31 -5.39
CA ALA A 133 -8.48 -5.09 -6.33
C ALA A 133 -8.23 -3.90 -7.25
N TRP A 134 -7.65 -2.83 -6.71
CA TRP A 134 -7.28 -1.64 -7.46
C TRP A 134 -6.26 -1.95 -8.55
N ILE A 135 -5.20 -2.70 -8.23
CA ILE A 135 -4.20 -3.12 -9.23
C ILE A 135 -4.79 -4.10 -10.25
N LEU A 136 -5.57 -5.08 -9.79
CA LEU A 136 -6.21 -6.07 -10.66
C LEU A 136 -7.33 -5.49 -11.54
N LYS A 137 -7.81 -4.28 -11.23
CA LYS A 137 -9.04 -3.70 -11.80
C LYS A 137 -10.23 -4.67 -11.69
N LYS A 138 -10.27 -5.46 -10.61
CA LYS A 138 -11.27 -6.53 -10.39
C LYS A 138 -11.57 -6.70 -8.89
N ASN A 139 -12.85 -6.76 -8.55
CA ASN A 139 -13.29 -6.90 -7.16
C ASN A 139 -13.49 -8.36 -6.71
N ASN A 140 -13.74 -9.29 -7.63
CA ASN A 140 -13.96 -10.70 -7.31
C ASN A 140 -12.72 -11.56 -7.62
N PHE A 141 -11.95 -11.86 -6.58
CA PHE A 141 -10.79 -12.75 -6.63
C PHE A 141 -10.57 -13.44 -5.27
N LEU A 142 -9.89 -14.58 -5.32
CA LEU A 142 -9.44 -15.31 -4.13
C LEU A 142 -8.02 -14.90 -3.81
N LEU A 143 -7.72 -14.71 -2.51
CA LEU A 143 -6.36 -14.40 -2.05
C LEU A 143 -5.36 -15.50 -2.44
N ASP A 144 -5.81 -16.76 -2.47
CA ASP A 144 -4.99 -17.92 -2.83
C ASP A 144 -4.35 -17.84 -4.20
N GLY A 145 -5.00 -17.18 -5.16
CA GLY A 145 -4.49 -17.01 -6.53
C GLY A 145 -3.62 -15.78 -6.72
N VAL A 146 -3.46 -14.95 -5.69
CA VAL A 146 -2.80 -13.64 -5.79
C VAL A 146 -1.64 -13.50 -4.82
N ILE A 147 -1.83 -13.90 -3.56
CA ILE A 147 -0.77 -13.92 -2.54
C ILE A 147 0.16 -15.11 -2.80
N GLY A 148 1.47 -14.90 -2.65
CA GLY A 148 2.50 -15.91 -2.86
C GLY A 148 2.97 -16.01 -4.32
N VAL A 149 2.51 -15.11 -5.18
CA VAL A 149 2.80 -15.08 -6.62
C VAL A 149 3.35 -13.71 -6.99
N LYS A 150 4.32 -13.68 -7.90
CA LYS A 150 4.80 -12.45 -8.54
C LYS A 150 4.02 -12.23 -9.83
N HIS A 151 3.45 -11.05 -9.97
CA HIS A 151 2.66 -10.67 -11.13
C HIS A 151 3.35 -9.54 -11.89
N LYS A 152 2.97 -9.37 -13.16
CA LYS A 152 3.33 -8.19 -13.95
C LYS A 152 2.12 -7.29 -14.09
N GLY A 153 2.35 -5.99 -13.99
CA GLY A 153 1.37 -4.95 -14.26
C GLY A 153 1.92 -3.97 -15.30
N GLN A 154 1.01 -3.23 -15.91
CA GLN A 154 1.34 -2.13 -16.81
C GLN A 154 0.36 -0.99 -16.55
N ILE A 155 0.91 0.22 -16.43
CA ILE A 155 0.13 1.46 -16.36
C ILE A 155 0.74 2.40 -17.39
N ASP A 156 -0.11 2.91 -18.27
CA ASP A 156 0.26 3.79 -19.36
C ASP A 156 1.45 3.18 -20.16
N ASP A 157 2.61 3.81 -20.14
CA ASP A 157 3.80 3.46 -20.91
C ASP A 157 4.88 2.68 -20.13
N PHE A 158 4.62 2.25 -18.87
CA PHE A 158 5.58 1.46 -18.10
C PHE A 158 5.01 0.21 -17.45
N SER A 159 5.86 -0.81 -17.36
CA SER A 159 5.57 -2.07 -16.68
C SER A 159 6.24 -2.12 -15.31
N PHE A 160 5.62 -2.84 -14.38
CA PHE A 160 6.14 -3.09 -13.04
C PHE A 160 5.83 -4.53 -12.62
N ASP A 161 6.65 -5.07 -11.71
CA ASP A 161 6.28 -6.27 -10.98
C ASP A 161 5.38 -5.86 -9.79
N TRP A 162 4.48 -6.74 -9.38
CA TRP A 162 3.78 -6.56 -8.11
C TRP A 162 3.64 -7.86 -7.33
N ILE A 163 3.83 -7.75 -6.02
CA ILE A 163 3.80 -8.87 -5.08
C ILE A 163 2.92 -8.44 -3.90
N ALA A 164 1.78 -9.11 -3.77
CA ALA A 164 0.77 -8.73 -2.79
C ALA A 164 1.07 -9.30 -1.40
N LEU A 165 0.70 -8.53 -0.37
CA LEU A 165 0.59 -9.02 1.00
C LEU A 165 -0.87 -8.99 1.45
N PRO A 166 -1.31 -9.92 2.31
CA PRO A 166 -2.61 -9.81 2.92
C PRO A 166 -2.66 -8.61 3.89
N HIS A 167 -3.86 -8.16 4.23
CA HIS A 167 -4.01 -7.07 5.20
C HIS A 167 -3.50 -7.51 6.59
N PRO A 168 -2.66 -6.72 7.28
CA PRO A 168 -1.98 -7.15 8.51
C PRO A 168 -2.82 -7.02 9.79
N SER A 169 -4.10 -6.61 9.71
CA SER A 169 -4.96 -6.43 10.90
C SER A 169 -5.27 -7.72 11.67
N GLY A 170 -5.01 -8.90 11.10
CA GLY A 170 -5.34 -10.18 11.74
C GLY A 170 -6.84 -10.49 11.82
N LEU A 171 -7.72 -9.62 11.31
CA LEU A 171 -9.17 -9.79 11.35
C LEU A 171 -9.69 -10.84 10.36
N ASN A 172 -8.93 -11.10 9.30
CA ASN A 172 -9.31 -12.11 8.31
C ASN A 172 -8.79 -13.49 8.75
N ALA A 173 -9.71 -14.43 9.01
CA ALA A 173 -9.39 -15.81 9.38
C ALA A 173 -8.42 -16.49 8.40
N TRP A 174 -8.47 -16.11 7.12
CA TRP A 174 -7.54 -16.58 6.10
C TRP A 174 -6.07 -16.40 6.48
N ASN A 175 -5.70 -15.27 7.13
CA ASN A 175 -4.32 -14.99 7.54
C ASN A 175 -3.77 -15.97 8.59
N HIS A 176 -4.67 -16.62 9.33
CA HIS A 176 -4.33 -17.55 10.41
C HIS A 176 -4.36 -19.01 9.95
N SER A 177 -5.01 -19.28 8.82
CA SER A 177 -4.96 -20.60 8.18
C SER A 177 -3.53 -20.97 7.79
N GLU A 178 -3.23 -22.27 7.80
CA GLU A 178 -1.92 -22.80 7.38
C GLU A 178 -1.57 -22.37 5.95
N LYS A 179 -2.54 -22.48 5.04
CA LYS A 179 -2.40 -22.03 3.65
C LYS A 179 -2.08 -20.54 3.55
N GLY A 180 -2.81 -19.69 4.28
CA GLY A 180 -2.59 -18.24 4.26
C GLY A 180 -1.23 -17.83 4.82
N LYS A 181 -0.78 -18.48 5.90
CA LYS A 181 0.58 -18.29 6.45
C LYS A 181 1.65 -18.66 5.42
N ARG A 182 1.53 -19.84 4.80
CA ARG A 182 2.46 -20.30 3.75
C ARG A 182 2.52 -19.36 2.55
N LEU A 183 1.37 -18.91 2.03
CA LEU A 183 1.32 -17.98 0.89
C LEU A 183 1.91 -16.60 1.24
N ARG A 184 1.68 -16.11 2.47
CA ARG A 184 2.32 -14.89 2.97
C ARG A 184 3.84 -15.04 3.01
N GLU A 185 4.35 -16.14 3.56
CA GLU A 185 5.79 -16.43 3.59
C GLU A 185 6.39 -16.52 2.19
N GLN A 186 5.68 -17.14 1.24
CA GLN A 186 6.06 -17.14 -0.17
C GLN A 186 6.14 -15.72 -0.74
N SER A 187 5.21 -14.84 -0.40
CA SER A 187 5.25 -13.42 -0.82
C SER A 187 6.46 -12.70 -0.24
N LEU A 188 6.77 -12.92 1.05
CA LEU A 188 7.95 -12.35 1.69
C LEU A 188 9.24 -12.87 1.03
N ASN A 189 9.31 -14.15 0.68
CA ASN A 189 10.45 -14.71 -0.04
C ASN A 189 10.57 -14.12 -1.46
N LEU A 190 9.47 -13.93 -2.17
CA LEU A 190 9.48 -13.25 -3.48
C LEU A 190 9.96 -11.80 -3.35
N LEU A 191 9.53 -11.07 -2.32
CA LEU A 191 10.01 -9.72 -2.03
C LEU A 191 11.51 -9.72 -1.75
N LYS A 192 11.98 -10.57 -0.84
CA LYS A 192 13.40 -10.69 -0.47
C LYS A 192 14.30 -10.92 -1.70
N ASN A 193 13.84 -11.71 -2.66
CA ASN A 193 14.61 -12.06 -3.86
C ASN A 193 14.33 -11.13 -5.07
N HIS A 194 13.48 -10.12 -4.93
CA HIS A 194 13.16 -9.21 -6.02
C HIS A 194 14.32 -8.24 -6.25
N LYS A 195 14.78 -8.10 -7.51
CA LYS A 195 15.93 -7.25 -7.88
C LYS A 195 15.87 -5.83 -7.31
N THR A 196 14.69 -5.20 -7.31
CA THR A 196 14.51 -3.83 -6.80
C THR A 196 14.59 -3.80 -5.28
N VAL A 197 14.06 -4.82 -4.57
CA VAL A 197 14.19 -4.91 -3.10
C VAL A 197 15.65 -5.13 -2.73
N ILE A 198 16.34 -6.02 -3.45
CA ILE A 198 17.76 -6.29 -3.25
C ILE A 198 18.59 -5.01 -3.40
N LYS A 199 18.40 -4.27 -4.50
CA LYS A 199 19.08 -2.97 -4.75
C LYS A 199 18.71 -1.91 -3.71
N THR A 200 17.46 -1.91 -3.22
CA THR A 200 17.00 -0.90 -2.26
C THR A 200 17.47 -1.19 -0.83
N PHE A 201 17.60 -2.45 -0.41
CA PHE A 201 17.80 -2.80 1.01
C PHE A 201 19.06 -3.58 1.33
N TYR A 202 19.64 -4.34 0.38
CA TYR A 202 20.74 -5.27 0.69
C TYR A 202 22.07 -4.90 0.04
N TYR A 203 22.05 -4.08 -1.01
CA TYR A 203 23.27 -3.47 -1.56
C TYR A 203 23.23 -1.97 -1.27
N CYS A 204 24.13 -1.53 -0.38
CA CYS A 204 24.51 -0.13 -0.21
C CYS A 204 25.80 0.11 -1.00
#